data_AF-A0A9D1M8S4-F1
#
_entry.id   AF-A0A9D1M8S4-F1
#
_cell.length_a   1.000
_cell.length_b   1.000
_cell.length_c   1.000
_cell.angle_alpha   90.00
_cell.angle_beta   90.00
_cell.angle_gamma   90.00
#
_symmetry.space_group_name_H-M   'P 1'
#
loop_
_entity.id
_entity.type
_entity.pdbx_description
1 polymer ?
#
loop_
_entity_poly.entity_id
_entity_poly.type
_entity_poly.pdbx_seq_one_letter_code
_entity_poly.pdbx_strand_id
1 'polypeptide(L)'
;MADLNFAGAHGWVQAVVQDVRTNKILRIGYIDKAAYDWMQEKKQVMLLDVHTRQLVPVVGGEYEKPLAVEALVVNESGDAVVIKALPDGSTTGADTFLGDKNAVDLSFLSYLQDFIEKRRREMPEGSYTTKLFTKGINKITQKVGEEAVETIIEATNGTKDQFIYEASDLIYHLIVLLTQMGVRIEDLARELKARHKE
;
A
#
# COMPACT_ATOMS: atom_id res chain seq x y z
N MET A 1 -9.71 -6.78 19.65
CA MET A 1 -8.90 -7.41 18.60
C MET A 1 -8.42 -8.73 19.16
N ALA A 2 -8.36 -9.79 18.35
CA ALA A 2 -7.88 -11.09 18.80
C ALA A 2 -6.37 -11.02 19.07
N ASP A 3 -5.92 -11.65 20.16
CA ASP A 3 -4.51 -11.79 20.49
C ASP A 3 -3.94 -13.08 19.88
N LEU A 4 -2.63 -13.09 19.67
CA LEU A 4 -1.92 -14.27 19.18
C LEU A 4 -1.93 -15.40 20.21
N ASN A 5 -2.29 -16.60 19.76
CA ASN A 5 -2.39 -17.78 20.59
C ASN A 5 -1.21 -18.73 20.35
N PHE A 6 -0.20 -18.64 21.21
CA PHE A 6 0.97 -19.53 21.18
C PHE A 6 0.78 -20.82 21.98
N ALA A 7 -0.40 -21.09 22.54
CA ALA A 7 -0.63 -22.28 23.38
C ALA A 7 -0.93 -23.57 22.59
N GLY A 8 -0.91 -23.50 21.25
CA GLY A 8 -1.10 -24.66 20.37
C GLY A 8 0.01 -25.72 20.48
N ALA A 9 -0.22 -26.89 19.87
CA ALA A 9 0.61 -28.10 20.04
C ALA A 9 2.12 -27.94 19.78
N HIS A 10 2.53 -26.92 19.02
CA HIS A 10 3.94 -26.66 18.69
C HIS A 10 4.48 -25.34 19.24
N GLY A 11 3.66 -24.52 19.89
CA GLY A 11 4.05 -23.21 20.39
C GLY A 11 4.14 -22.11 19.32
N TRP A 12 3.58 -22.34 18.13
CA TRP A 12 3.76 -21.51 16.94
C TRP A 12 2.45 -21.08 16.32
N VAL A 13 2.48 -19.93 15.66
CA VAL A 13 1.38 -19.33 14.91
C VAL A 13 1.80 -19.21 13.45
N GLN A 14 0.89 -19.53 12.52
CA GLN A 14 1.13 -19.35 11.09
C GLN A 14 1.21 -17.84 10.76
N ALA A 15 2.20 -17.45 9.97
CA ALA A 15 2.42 -16.06 9.59
C ALA A 15 2.50 -15.91 8.07
N VAL A 16 1.76 -14.92 7.55
CA VAL A 16 1.86 -14.45 6.16
C VAL A 16 2.40 -13.04 6.18
N VAL A 17 3.56 -12.80 5.56
CA VAL A 17 4.14 -11.47 5.41
C VAL A 17 3.64 -10.88 4.11
N GLN A 18 3.03 -9.70 4.16
CA GLN A 18 2.38 -9.07 3.01
C GLN A 18 2.84 -7.62 2.87
N ASP A 19 3.17 -7.19 1.65
CA ASP A 19 3.49 -5.78 1.38
C ASP A 19 2.24 -4.93 1.57
N VAL A 20 2.34 -3.87 2.39
CA VAL A 20 1.21 -2.98 2.66
C VAL A 20 0.76 -2.17 1.44
N ARG A 21 1.64 -1.97 0.45
CA ARG A 21 1.40 -1.13 -0.73
C ARG A 21 0.82 -1.90 -1.91
N THR A 22 1.18 -3.18 -2.06
CA THR A 22 0.80 -4.01 -3.22
C THR A 22 -0.11 -5.17 -2.84
N ASN A 23 -0.30 -5.41 -1.54
CA ASN A 23 -0.98 -6.60 -0.99
C ASN A 23 -0.39 -7.95 -1.47
N LYS A 24 0.80 -7.96 -2.06
CA LYS A 24 1.45 -9.21 -2.46
C LYS A 24 2.07 -9.94 -1.28
N ILE A 25 2.05 -11.26 -1.34
CA ILE A 25 2.62 -12.14 -0.31
C ILE A 25 4.15 -12.16 -0.45
N LEU A 26 4.84 -11.58 0.52
CA LEU A 26 6.30 -11.50 0.54
C LEU A 26 6.92 -12.80 1.05
N ARG A 27 6.37 -13.40 2.12
CA ARG A 27 6.81 -14.67 2.72
C ARG A 27 5.67 -15.37 3.44
N ILE A 28 5.82 -16.68 3.62
CA ILE A 28 4.97 -17.49 4.49
C ILE A 28 5.89 -18.24 5.45
N GLY A 29 5.49 -18.32 6.72
CA GLY A 29 6.24 -19.06 7.72
C GLY A 29 5.46 -19.15 9.02
N TYR A 30 6.20 -19.22 10.13
CA TYR A 30 5.64 -19.30 11.46
C TYR A 30 6.30 -18.25 12.36
N ILE A 31 5.65 -17.90 13.45
CA ILE A 31 6.24 -17.12 14.54
C ILE A 31 5.99 -17.83 15.86
N ASP A 32 6.94 -17.74 16.78
CA ASP A 32 6.75 -18.08 18.17
C ASP A 32 6.69 -16.80 19.03
N LYS A 33 6.56 -16.99 20.35
CA LYS A 33 6.49 -15.88 21.29
C LYS A 33 7.75 -15.01 21.25
N ALA A 34 8.93 -15.60 21.07
CA ALA A 34 10.19 -14.87 21.00
C ALA A 34 10.27 -14.01 19.74
N ALA A 35 9.87 -14.55 18.58
CA ALA A 35 9.75 -13.79 17.34
C ALA A 35 8.78 -12.61 17.49
N TYR A 36 7.60 -12.85 18.08
CA TYR A 36 6.61 -11.80 18.30
C TYR A 36 7.13 -10.67 19.19
N ASP A 37 7.72 -11.00 20.34
CA ASP A 37 8.25 -9.99 21.27
C ASP A 37 9.38 -9.18 20.60
N TRP A 38 10.23 -9.84 19.81
CA TRP A 38 11.25 -9.16 19.02
C TRP A 38 10.69 -8.20 17.98
N MET A 39 9.66 -8.62 17.23
CA MET A 39 8.99 -7.77 16.25
C MET A 39 8.33 -6.55 16.91
N GLN A 40 7.80 -6.69 18.13
CA GLN A 40 7.24 -5.57 18.87
C GLN A 40 8.29 -4.53 19.28
N GLU A 41 9.47 -5.00 19.70
CA GLU A 41 10.58 -4.14 20.12
C GLU A 41 11.29 -3.48 18.94
N LYS A 42 11.69 -4.25 17.94
CA LYS A 42 12.54 -3.77 16.83
C LYS A 42 11.76 -3.26 15.63
N LYS A 43 10.45 -3.52 15.56
CA LYS A 43 9.59 -3.17 14.41
C LYS A 43 10.10 -3.73 13.08
N GLN A 44 10.74 -4.89 13.12
CA GLN A 44 11.26 -5.60 11.95
C GLN A 44 10.66 -7.00 11.88
N VAL A 45 10.38 -7.50 10.68
CA VAL A 45 9.75 -8.81 10.48
C VAL A 45 10.73 -9.94 10.81
N MET A 46 10.30 -10.85 11.67
CA MET A 46 11.07 -12.03 12.08
C MET A 46 10.18 -13.27 11.96
N LEU A 47 10.68 -14.32 11.30
CA LEU A 47 10.02 -15.61 11.20
C LEU A 47 10.83 -16.69 11.91
N LEU A 48 10.15 -17.75 12.33
CA LEU A 48 10.75 -18.94 12.89
C LEU A 48 10.99 -19.98 11.78
N ASP A 49 12.22 -20.48 11.69
CA ASP A 49 12.50 -21.71 10.97
C ASP A 49 12.06 -22.91 11.83
N VAL A 50 11.07 -23.65 11.36
CA VAL A 50 10.46 -24.77 12.09
C VAL A 50 11.39 -25.99 12.23
N HIS A 51 12.40 -26.12 11.37
CA HIS A 51 13.34 -27.24 11.41
C HIS A 51 14.50 -26.94 12.36
N THR A 52 15.09 -25.75 12.27
CA THR A 52 16.26 -25.36 13.07
C THR A 52 15.91 -24.68 14.39
N ARG A 53 14.64 -24.27 14.56
CA ARG A 53 14.15 -23.46 15.70
C ARG A 53 14.83 -22.10 15.83
N GLN A 54 15.47 -21.61 14.76
CA GLN A 54 16.13 -20.31 14.74
C GLN A 54 15.20 -19.20 14.24
N LEU A 55 15.40 -18.00 14.77
CA LEU A 55 14.72 -16.80 14.31
C LEU A 55 15.47 -16.24 13.10
N VAL A 56 14.75 -16.05 11.99
CA VAL A 56 15.27 -15.62 10.70
C VAL A 56 14.62 -14.29 10.31
N PRO A 57 15.41 -13.21 10.13
CA PRO A 57 14.87 -11.93 9.71
C PRO A 57 14.35 -12.04 8.28
N VAL A 58 13.17 -11.48 8.03
CA VAL A 58 12.67 -11.39 6.66
C VAL A 58 13.23 -10.13 6.02
N VAL A 59 14.01 -10.33 4.96
CA VAL A 59 14.68 -9.28 4.23
C VAL A 59 14.09 -9.11 2.83
N GLY A 60 14.27 -7.92 2.24
CA GLY A 60 13.87 -7.64 0.86
C GLY A 60 14.54 -6.41 0.26
N GLY A 61 14.28 -6.18 -1.02
CA GLY A 61 14.84 -5.07 -1.80
C GLY A 61 16.27 -5.33 -2.30
N GLU A 62 16.85 -4.32 -2.96
CA GLU A 62 18.18 -4.38 -3.59
C GLU A 62 19.33 -4.59 -2.59
N TYR A 63 19.09 -4.35 -1.30
CA TYR A 63 20.09 -4.39 -0.23
C TYR A 63 19.80 -5.42 0.86
N GLU A 64 18.86 -6.35 0.63
CA GLU A 64 18.46 -7.38 1.61
C GLU A 64 18.25 -6.82 3.03
N LYS A 65 17.54 -5.68 3.13
CA LYS A 65 17.26 -5.06 4.42
C LYS A 65 16.07 -5.74 5.10
N PRO A 66 16.06 -5.84 6.45
CA PRO A 66 14.90 -6.32 7.18
C PRO A 66 13.65 -5.49 6.86
N LEU A 67 12.53 -6.16 6.61
CA LEU A 67 11.25 -5.50 6.36
C LEU A 67 10.72 -4.87 7.64
N ALA A 68 10.16 -3.66 7.56
CA ALA A 68 9.53 -3.01 8.71
C ALA A 68 8.13 -3.59 8.96
N VAL A 69 7.74 -3.78 10.23
CA VAL A 69 6.39 -4.19 10.63
C VAL A 69 5.53 -2.94 10.78
N GLU A 70 4.48 -2.84 9.97
CA GLU A 70 3.49 -1.76 10.03
C GLU A 70 2.29 -2.15 10.91
N ALA A 71 1.76 -3.36 10.69
CA ALA A 71 0.61 -3.85 11.45
C ALA A 71 0.57 -5.39 11.51
N LEU A 72 -0.17 -5.90 12.48
CA LEU A 72 -0.48 -7.32 12.61
C LEU A 72 -2.00 -7.48 12.54
N VAL A 73 -2.48 -8.34 11.63
CA VAL A 73 -3.91 -8.69 11.51
C VAL A 73 -4.06 -10.14 11.91
N VAL A 74 -4.60 -10.36 13.09
CA VAL A 74 -4.76 -11.69 13.70
C VAL A 74 -6.16 -12.22 13.37
N ASN A 75 -6.25 -13.52 13.04
CA ASN A 75 -7.54 -14.17 12.83
C ASN A 75 -8.30 -14.40 14.15
N GLU A 76 -9.56 -14.84 14.07
CA GLU A 76 -10.42 -15.00 15.25
C GLU A 76 -9.88 -16.00 16.29
N SER A 77 -9.21 -17.06 15.84
CA SER A 77 -8.63 -18.11 16.69
C SER A 77 -7.25 -17.75 17.28
N GLY A 78 -6.58 -16.73 16.75
CA GLY A 78 -5.24 -16.32 17.18
C GLY A 78 -4.11 -17.22 16.67
N ASP A 79 -4.39 -18.25 15.88
CA ASP A 79 -3.43 -19.23 15.37
C ASP A 79 -2.84 -18.86 13.99
N ALA A 80 -3.35 -17.79 13.36
CA ALA A 80 -2.78 -17.21 12.15
C ALA A 80 -2.73 -15.68 12.21
N VAL A 81 -1.69 -15.11 11.58
CA VAL A 81 -1.48 -13.67 11.48
C VAL A 81 -1.01 -13.25 10.09
N VAL A 82 -1.55 -12.13 9.62
CA VAL A 82 -0.99 -11.39 8.49
C VAL A 82 -0.12 -10.26 9.05
N ILE A 83 1.18 -10.32 8.75
CA ILE A 83 2.16 -9.30 9.08
C ILE A 83 2.20 -8.32 7.90
N LYS A 84 1.61 -7.15 8.09
CA LYS A 84 1.65 -6.02 7.15
C LYS A 84 3.04 -5.39 7.22
N ALA A 85 3.81 -5.53 6.15
CA ALA A 85 5.23 -5.16 6.10
C ALA A 85 5.53 -4.11 5.02
N LEU A 86 6.48 -3.22 5.31
CA LEU A 86 6.97 -2.22 4.37
C LEU A 86 8.41 -2.54 3.96
N PRO A 87 8.65 -2.91 2.69
CA PRO A 87 10.01 -3.03 2.16
C PRO A 87 10.70 -1.68 2.05
N ASP A 88 11.97 -1.62 2.48
CA ASP A 88 12.82 -0.45 2.31
C ASP A 88 13.37 -0.42 0.86
N GLY A 89 12.88 0.52 0.06
CA GLY A 89 13.30 0.71 -1.34
C GLY A 89 12.38 0.11 -2.41
N SER A 90 12.80 0.26 -3.67
CA SER A 90 12.12 -0.30 -4.84
C SER A 90 12.32 -1.82 -4.86
N THR A 91 11.26 -2.59 -4.66
CA THR A 91 11.28 -4.06 -4.80
C THR A 91 11.22 -4.48 -6.28
N THR A 92 11.95 -3.77 -7.15
CA THR A 92 12.07 -4.07 -8.58
C THR A 92 13.01 -5.25 -8.86
N GLY A 93 13.72 -5.76 -7.84
CA GLY A 93 14.33 -7.09 -7.89
C GLY A 93 13.30 -8.16 -7.56
N ALA A 94 13.06 -9.07 -8.51
CA ALA A 94 12.34 -10.33 -8.36
C ALA A 94 12.47 -10.98 -6.97
N ASP A 95 11.47 -11.60 -6.34
CA ASP A 95 10.05 -11.81 -6.60
C ASP A 95 9.39 -12.02 -5.23
N THR A 96 8.10 -11.80 -5.15
CA THR A 96 7.26 -12.26 -4.03
C THR A 96 7.51 -13.74 -3.72
N PHE A 97 7.06 -14.25 -2.56
CA PHE A 97 7.22 -15.67 -2.20
C PHE A 97 6.79 -16.64 -3.31
N LEU A 98 5.87 -16.21 -4.18
CA LEU A 98 5.25 -17.01 -5.23
C LEU A 98 5.79 -16.75 -6.64
N GLY A 99 6.84 -15.93 -6.81
CA GLY A 99 7.42 -15.66 -8.12
C GLY A 99 6.74 -14.54 -8.92
N ASP A 100 5.75 -13.84 -8.34
CA ASP A 100 5.20 -12.62 -8.95
C ASP A 100 6.12 -11.43 -8.68
N LYS A 101 6.16 -10.48 -9.63
CA LYS A 101 6.74 -9.16 -9.38
C LYS A 101 5.99 -8.46 -8.26
N ASN A 102 6.72 -7.97 -7.25
CA ASN A 102 6.17 -7.07 -6.24
C ASN A 102 6.03 -5.65 -6.84
N ALA A 103 5.19 -5.53 -7.86
CA ALA A 103 4.91 -4.29 -8.57
C ALA A 103 3.72 -3.58 -7.93
N VAL A 104 3.83 -2.25 -7.91
CA VAL A 104 2.75 -1.34 -7.57
C VAL A 104 1.60 -1.56 -8.55
N ASP A 105 0.47 -2.06 -8.05
CA ASP A 105 -0.74 -2.29 -8.83
C ASP A 105 -1.69 -1.08 -8.68
N LEU A 106 -2.94 -1.21 -9.15
CA LEU A 106 -3.94 -0.15 -9.00
C LEU A 106 -4.26 0.20 -7.53
N SER A 107 -3.89 -0.63 -6.54
CA SER A 107 -4.09 -0.30 -5.12
C SER A 107 -3.22 0.88 -4.66
N PHE A 108 -2.21 1.27 -5.44
CA PHE A 108 -1.48 2.51 -5.23
C PHE A 108 -2.37 3.75 -5.25
N LEU A 109 -3.47 3.74 -6.02
CA LEU A 109 -4.38 4.88 -6.06
C LEU A 109 -5.05 5.10 -4.69
N SER A 110 -5.39 4.02 -3.99
CA SER A 110 -5.89 4.06 -2.61
C SER A 110 -4.84 4.60 -1.65
N TYR A 111 -3.61 4.06 -1.70
CA TYR A 111 -2.51 4.53 -0.86
C TYR A 111 -2.18 6.01 -1.12
N LEU A 112 -2.18 6.43 -2.38
CA LEU A 112 -1.98 7.82 -2.79
C LEU A 112 -3.06 8.73 -2.20
N GLN A 113 -4.32 8.28 -2.18
CA GLN A 113 -5.39 9.03 -1.54
C GLN A 113 -5.19 9.13 -0.02
N ASP A 114 -4.81 8.06 0.68
CA ASP A 114 -4.51 8.09 2.11
C ASP A 114 -3.40 9.11 2.43
N PHE A 115 -2.38 9.17 1.58
CA PHE A 115 -1.32 10.15 1.67
C PHE A 115 -1.81 11.59 1.45
N ILE A 116 -2.69 11.81 0.48
CA ILE A 116 -3.31 13.12 0.20
C ILE A 116 -4.20 13.55 1.38
N GLU A 117 -4.98 12.65 1.96
CA GLU A 117 -5.78 12.88 3.17
C GLU A 117 -4.90 13.27 4.35
N LYS A 118 -3.80 12.55 4.57
CA LYS A 118 -2.80 12.89 5.60
C LYS A 118 -2.26 14.30 5.37
N ARG A 119 -1.86 14.65 4.14
CA ARG A 119 -1.38 15.99 3.79
C ARG A 119 -2.45 17.08 3.99
N ARG A 120 -3.72 16.78 3.68
CA ARG A 120 -4.84 17.71 3.92
C ARG A 120 -5.02 17.99 5.41
N ARG A 121 -4.84 16.98 6.26
CA ARG A 121 -4.95 17.13 7.72
C ARG A 121 -3.76 17.87 8.32
N GLU A 122 -2.55 17.55 7.87
CA GLU A 122 -1.30 18.10 8.44
C GLU A 122 -0.93 19.46 7.86
N MET A 123 -1.40 19.78 6.65
CA MET A 123 -1.12 21.01 5.90
C MET A 123 0.37 21.41 5.93
N PRO A 124 1.31 20.51 5.56
CA PRO A 124 2.73 20.81 5.61
C PRO A 124 3.09 21.97 4.69
N GLU A 125 3.95 22.87 5.17
CA GLU A 125 4.37 24.05 4.41
C GLU A 125 5.12 23.66 3.13
N GLY A 126 4.95 24.43 2.05
CA GLY A 126 5.64 24.23 0.78
C GLY A 126 5.10 23.10 -0.11
N SER A 127 4.30 22.17 0.40
CA SER A 127 3.74 21.05 -0.37
C SER A 127 2.75 21.51 -1.45
N TYR A 128 2.85 20.94 -2.65
CA TYR A 128 1.92 21.20 -3.75
C TYR A 128 0.46 20.92 -3.36
N THR A 129 0.23 19.80 -2.69
CA THR A 129 -1.10 19.38 -2.23
C THR A 129 -1.70 20.38 -1.24
N THR A 130 -0.88 20.93 -0.32
CA THR A 130 -1.29 22.00 0.60
C THR A 130 -1.75 23.24 -0.17
N LYS A 131 -1.00 23.66 -1.19
CA LYS A 131 -1.36 24.84 -2.01
C LYS A 131 -2.70 24.66 -2.71
N LEU A 132 -3.02 23.46 -3.19
CA LEU A 132 -4.31 23.16 -3.83
C LEU A 132 -5.46 23.29 -2.82
N PHE A 133 -5.35 22.63 -1.67
CA PHE A 133 -6.38 22.70 -0.63
C PHE A 133 -6.58 24.11 -0.07
N THR A 134 -5.49 24.87 0.14
CA THR A 134 -5.58 26.27 0.59
C THR A 134 -6.29 27.17 -0.44
N LYS A 135 -6.11 26.92 -1.74
CA LYS A 135 -6.82 27.67 -2.80
C LYS A 135 -8.28 27.23 -2.98
N GLY A 136 -8.67 26.11 -2.37
CA GLY A 136 -10.05 25.63 -2.31
C GLY A 136 -10.56 24.96 -3.59
N ILE A 137 -11.85 24.61 -3.55
CA ILE A 137 -12.51 23.76 -4.54
C ILE A 137 -12.35 24.27 -5.98
N ASN A 138 -12.45 25.58 -6.21
CA ASN A 138 -12.38 26.18 -7.54
C ASN A 138 -11.03 25.92 -8.24
N LYS A 139 -9.92 25.99 -7.49
CA LYS A 139 -8.61 25.72 -8.09
C LYS A 139 -8.42 24.24 -8.40
N ILE A 140 -8.93 23.38 -7.53
CA ILE A 140 -8.87 21.93 -7.71
C ILE A 140 -9.67 21.51 -8.94
N THR A 141 -10.92 21.98 -9.08
CA THR A 141 -11.75 21.68 -10.25
C THR A 141 -11.19 22.27 -11.54
N GLN A 142 -10.56 23.44 -11.46
CA GLN A 142 -9.85 24.01 -12.62
C GLN A 142 -8.76 23.07 -13.12
N LYS A 143 -7.91 22.53 -12.22
CA LYS A 143 -6.86 21.59 -12.60
C LYS A 143 -7.43 20.33 -13.25
N VAL A 144 -8.49 19.75 -12.67
CA VAL A 144 -9.17 18.58 -13.28
C VAL A 144 -9.62 18.88 -14.72
N GLY A 145 -10.17 20.07 -14.98
CA GLY A 145 -10.58 20.46 -16.33
C GLY A 145 -9.40 20.69 -17.28
N GLU A 146 -8.31 21.29 -16.79
CA GLU A 146 -7.06 21.52 -17.54
C GLU A 146 -6.46 20.19 -17.98
N GLU A 147 -6.20 19.27 -17.04
CA GLU A 147 -5.61 17.96 -17.33
C GLU A 147 -6.50 17.10 -18.24
N ALA A 148 -7.83 17.24 -18.13
CA ALA A 148 -8.75 16.52 -19.01
C ALA A 148 -8.61 16.97 -20.46
N VAL A 149 -8.44 18.28 -20.70
CA VAL A 149 -8.24 18.83 -22.04
C VAL A 149 -6.86 18.43 -22.57
N GLU A 150 -5.81 18.52 -21.75
CA GLU A 150 -4.45 18.12 -22.11
C GLU A 150 -4.38 16.62 -22.45
N THR A 151 -5.04 15.76 -21.66
CA THR A 151 -5.17 14.33 -21.96
C THR A 151 -5.82 14.07 -23.32
N ILE A 152 -6.86 14.81 -23.68
CA ILE A 152 -7.54 14.70 -24.99
C ILE A 152 -6.61 15.15 -26.12
N ILE A 153 -5.86 16.23 -25.92
CA ILE A 153 -4.90 16.75 -26.90
C ILE A 153 -3.80 15.71 -27.13
N GLU A 154 -3.22 15.14 -26.08
CA GLU A 154 -2.14 14.15 -26.21
C GLU A 154 -2.64 12.82 -26.79
N ALA A 155 -3.89 12.45 -26.54
CA ALA A 155 -4.51 11.27 -27.17
C ALA A 155 -4.68 11.43 -28.69
N THR A 156 -4.83 12.67 -29.18
CA THR A 156 -5.13 12.95 -30.60
C THR A 156 -3.90 13.35 -31.41
N ASN A 157 -3.00 14.13 -30.81
CA ASN A 157 -1.86 14.74 -31.51
C ASN A 157 -0.52 14.49 -30.81
N GLY A 158 -0.53 13.80 -29.67
CA GLY A 158 0.60 13.63 -28.79
C GLY A 158 1.39 12.35 -29.00
N THR A 159 2.20 12.06 -27.99
CA THR A 159 2.89 10.76 -27.87
C THR A 159 2.24 9.92 -26.78
N LYS A 160 2.43 8.61 -26.84
CA LYS A 160 1.93 7.70 -25.80
C LYS A 160 2.47 8.07 -24.40
N ASP A 161 3.72 8.51 -24.32
CA ASP A 161 4.35 8.86 -23.04
C ASP A 161 3.73 10.14 -22.45
N GLN A 162 3.50 11.16 -23.28
CA GLN A 162 2.81 12.39 -22.88
C GLN A 162 1.34 12.12 -22.52
N PHE A 163 0.65 11.29 -23.28
CA PHE A 163 -0.71 10.86 -22.93
C PHE A 163 -0.76 10.18 -21.57
N ILE A 164 0.17 9.27 -21.27
CA ILE A 164 0.25 8.62 -19.95
C ILE A 164 0.52 9.67 -18.86
N TYR A 165 1.38 10.66 -19.13
CA TYR A 165 1.69 11.74 -18.20
C TYR A 165 0.45 12.57 -17.86
N GLU A 166 -0.25 13.14 -18.85
CA GLU A 166 -1.42 13.99 -18.61
C GLU A 166 -2.61 13.19 -18.06
N ALA A 167 -2.81 11.95 -18.53
CA ALA A 167 -3.82 11.08 -17.96
C ALA A 167 -3.53 10.76 -16.49
N SER A 168 -2.25 10.64 -16.11
CA SER A 168 -1.86 10.45 -14.71
C SER A 168 -2.12 11.69 -13.87
N ASP A 169 -1.85 12.90 -14.39
CA ASP A 169 -2.13 14.14 -13.66
C ASP A 169 -3.64 14.39 -13.51
N LEU A 170 -4.43 14.04 -14.53
CA LEU A 170 -5.89 14.02 -14.44
C LEU A 170 -6.38 13.13 -13.29
N ILE A 171 -5.86 11.89 -13.19
CA ILE A 171 -6.21 10.97 -12.10
C ILE A 171 -5.76 11.52 -10.75
N TYR A 172 -4.55 12.07 -10.65
CA TYR A 172 -4.06 12.70 -9.41
C TYR A 172 -5.00 13.83 -8.96
N HIS A 173 -5.32 14.75 -9.86
CA HIS A 173 -6.19 15.89 -9.58
C HIS A 173 -7.64 15.47 -9.27
N LEU A 174 -8.12 14.40 -9.90
CA LEU A 174 -9.39 13.79 -9.54
C LEU A 174 -9.36 13.22 -8.11
N ILE A 175 -8.31 12.52 -7.70
CA ILE A 175 -8.17 12.01 -6.31
C ILE A 175 -8.13 13.16 -5.30
N VAL A 176 -7.46 14.27 -5.61
CA VAL A 176 -7.46 15.47 -4.77
C VAL A 176 -8.89 16.05 -4.65
N LEU A 177 -9.64 16.08 -5.75
CA LEU A 177 -11.04 16.51 -5.76
C LEU A 177 -11.95 15.60 -4.95
N LEU A 178 -11.85 14.27 -5.14
CA LEU A 178 -12.59 13.28 -4.35
C LEU A 178 -12.33 13.48 -2.86
N THR A 179 -11.05 13.62 -2.48
CA THR A 179 -10.64 13.90 -1.10
C THR A 179 -11.31 15.18 -0.58
N GLN A 180 -11.26 16.28 -1.34
CA GLN A 180 -11.91 17.55 -0.97
C GLN A 180 -13.41 17.36 -0.70
N MET A 181 -14.07 16.52 -1.50
CA MET A 181 -15.51 16.21 -1.42
C MET A 181 -15.85 15.16 -0.34
N GLY A 182 -14.85 14.56 0.32
CA GLY A 182 -15.05 13.50 1.31
C GLY A 182 -15.42 12.15 0.69
N VAL A 183 -15.02 11.93 -0.56
CA VAL A 183 -15.27 10.71 -1.34
C VAL A 183 -13.95 9.97 -1.57
N ARG A 184 -14.02 8.65 -1.65
CA ARG A 184 -12.87 7.77 -1.85
C ARG A 184 -12.81 7.18 -3.26
N ILE A 185 -11.61 6.88 -3.75
CA ILE A 185 -11.40 6.27 -5.07
C ILE A 185 -12.06 4.89 -5.15
N GLU A 186 -12.15 4.18 -4.02
CA GLU A 186 -12.89 2.94 -3.88
C GLU A 186 -14.41 3.13 -4.09
N ASP A 187 -14.96 4.33 -3.83
CA ASP A 187 -16.37 4.64 -4.15
C ASP A 187 -16.60 4.64 -5.66
N LEU A 188 -15.67 5.21 -6.44
CA LEU A 188 -15.74 5.17 -7.90
C LEU A 188 -15.63 3.73 -8.42
N ALA A 189 -14.72 2.93 -7.85
CA ALA A 189 -14.58 1.53 -8.22
C ALA A 189 -15.86 0.72 -7.94
N ARG A 190 -16.52 0.96 -6.79
CA ARG A 190 -17.81 0.33 -6.45
C ARG A 190 -18.90 0.71 -7.44
N GLU A 191 -19.00 1.99 -7.80
CA GLU A 191 -19.98 2.48 -8.77
C GLU A 191 -19.74 1.87 -10.17
N LEU A 192 -18.49 1.84 -10.64
CA LEU A 192 -18.13 1.24 -11.93
C LEU A 192 -18.44 -0.25 -11.96
N LYS A 193 -18.14 -0.98 -10.87
CA LYS A 193 -18.47 -2.41 -10.74
C LYS A 193 -19.98 -2.66 -10.78
N ALA A 194 -20.78 -1.80 -10.14
CA ALA A 194 -22.23 -1.91 -10.17
C ALA A 194 -22.83 -1.68 -11.57
N ARG A 195 -22.18 -0.84 -12.39
CA ARG A 195 -22.58 -0.58 -13.79
C ARG A 195 -22.08 -1.65 -14.76
N HIS A 196 -21.01 -2.35 -14.42
CA HIS A 196 -20.47 -3.41 -15.26
C HIS A 196 -21.39 -4.63 -15.24
N LYS A 197 -21.97 -4.93 -16.40
CA LYS A 197 -22.71 -6.16 -16.66
C LYS A 197 -21.90 -6.96 -17.67
N GLU A 198 -21.53 -8.19 -17.30
CA GLU A 198 -20.93 -9.17 -18.22
C GLU A 198 -21.98 -9.78 -19.14
#